data_AF-A0A938KZ72-F1
#
_entry.id   AF-A0A938KZ72-F1
#
_cell.length_a   1.000
_cell.length_b   1.000
_cell.length_c   1.000
_cell.angle_alpha   90.00
_cell.angle_beta   90.00
_cell.angle_gamma   90.00
#
_symmetry.space_group_name_H-M   'P 1'
#
loop_
_entity.id
_entity.type
_entity.pdbx_description
1 polymer ?
#
loop_
_entity_poly.entity_id
_entity_poly.type
_entity_poly.pdbx_seq_one_letter_code
_entity_poly.pdbx_strand_id
1 'polypeptide(L)'
;MRIVIIGQAAFGRTVLERIVEAGRDEVAGVFTVLDAPGHPADPLREAAQAASIPVYQPARLRSPEAVGAFRRLAADLCVMAYVTGIVPLDIIEAPRLGTIQYHPSLLPLHRGPSSINWAIISGDTRT
;
A
#
# COMPACT_ATOMS: atom_id res chain seq x y z
N MET A 1 -6.64 11.75 10.72
CA MET A 1 -7.14 11.58 9.34
C MET A 1 -7.59 10.14 9.14
N ARG A 2 -8.43 9.87 8.16
CA ARG A 2 -8.79 8.51 7.71
C ARG A 2 -7.85 8.08 6.58
N ILE A 3 -6.98 7.12 6.84
CA ILE A 3 -5.98 6.63 5.90
C ILE A 3 -6.42 5.28 5.36
N VAL A 4 -6.28 5.09 4.05
CA VAL A 4 -6.35 3.76 3.42
C VAL A 4 -4.96 3.41 2.91
N ILE A 5 -4.52 2.18 3.16
CA ILE A 5 -3.22 1.68 2.69
C ILE A 5 -3.47 0.72 1.53
N ILE A 6 -2.74 0.90 0.43
CA ILE A 6 -2.65 -0.09 -0.64
C ILE A 6 -1.20 -0.57 -0.69
N GLY A 7 -0.94 -1.85 -0.49
CA GLY A 7 0.44 -2.30 -0.44
C GLY A 7 0.57 -3.80 -0.26
N GLN A 8 1.79 -4.24 -0.01
CA GLN A 8 2.11 -5.64 0.31
C GLN A 8 3.50 -5.74 0.95
N ALA A 9 3.90 -6.95 1.31
CA ALA A 9 5.20 -7.31 1.85
C ALA A 9 5.56 -6.57 3.16
N ALA A 10 6.80 -6.76 3.61
CA ALA A 10 7.32 -6.09 4.80
C ALA A 10 7.27 -4.55 4.68
N PHE A 11 7.27 -4.03 3.45
CA PHE A 11 7.18 -2.60 3.18
C PHE A 11 5.82 -2.03 3.61
N GLY A 12 4.74 -2.62 3.11
CA GLY A 12 3.38 -2.23 3.48
C GLY A 12 3.16 -2.42 4.97
N ARG A 13 3.60 -3.56 5.53
CA ARG A 13 3.53 -3.83 6.97
C ARG A 13 4.15 -2.71 7.80
N THR A 14 5.38 -2.33 7.49
CA THR A 14 6.11 -1.30 8.25
C THR A 14 5.39 0.05 8.19
N VAL A 15 4.82 0.41 7.04
CA VAL A 15 4.02 1.64 6.90
C VAL A 15 2.78 1.58 7.81
N LEU A 16 2.06 0.46 7.80
CA LEU A 16 0.90 0.26 8.66
C LEU A 16 1.27 0.37 10.15
N GLU A 17 2.28 -0.39 10.59
CA GLU A 17 2.74 -0.41 11.98
C GLU A 17 3.12 1.00 12.45
N ARG A 18 3.86 1.77 11.63
CA ARG A 18 4.26 3.13 11.99
C ARG A 18 3.08 4.10 12.12
N ILE A 19 2.06 3.97 11.27
CA ILE A 19 0.86 4.81 11.37
C ILE A 19 0.07 4.47 12.64
N VAL A 20 -0.11 3.17 12.92
CA VAL A 20 -0.83 2.70 14.11
C VAL A 20 -0.08 3.07 15.40
N GLU A 21 1.23 2.84 15.46
CA GLU A 21 2.09 3.19 16.60
C GLU A 21 2.07 4.70 16.90
N ALA A 22 2.03 5.55 15.86
CA ALA A 22 1.96 6.99 16.04
C ALA A 22 0.65 7.43 16.71
N GLY A 23 -0.45 6.68 16.53
CA GLY A 23 -1.74 6.90 17.21
C GLY A 23 -2.45 8.22 16.88
N ARG A 24 -2.07 8.90 15.78
CA ARG A 24 -2.63 10.21 15.37
C ARG A 24 -3.72 10.10 14.31
N ASP A 25 -3.69 9.03 13.53
CA ASP A 25 -4.55 8.81 12.37
C ASP A 25 -5.20 7.44 12.45
N GLU A 26 -6.36 7.30 11.81
CA GLU A 26 -7.12 6.05 11.74
C GLU A 26 -6.80 5.36 10.41
N VAL A 27 -6.42 4.08 10.45
CA VAL A 27 -6.33 3.26 9.23
C VAL A 27 -7.69 2.61 8.99
N ALA A 28 -8.45 3.17 8.04
CA ALA A 28 -9.82 2.75 7.75
C ALA A 28 -9.89 1.41 7.00
N GLY A 29 -8.82 1.04 6.29
CA GLY A 29 -8.74 -0.24 5.60
C GLY A 29 -7.42 -0.44 4.87
N VAL A 30 -7.14 -1.70 4.56
CA VAL A 30 -5.92 -2.16 3.90
C VAL A 30 -6.29 -2.95 2.66
N PHE A 31 -5.76 -2.56 1.50
CA PHE A 31 -5.82 -3.33 0.27
C PHE A 31 -4.48 -3.99 0.03
N THR A 32 -4.46 -5.31 -0.09
CA THR A 32 -3.24 -6.10 -0.36
C THR A 32 -3.49 -7.19 -1.39
N VAL A 33 -2.44 -7.90 -1.77
CA VAL A 33 -2.49 -8.96 -2.77
C VAL A 33 -3.27 -10.18 -2.28
N LEU A 34 -3.83 -10.95 -3.20
CA LEU A 34 -4.45 -12.25 -2.90
C LEU A 34 -3.41 -13.21 -2.31
N ASP A 35 -3.84 -13.97 -1.31
CA ASP A 35 -3.03 -15.08 -0.79
C ASP A 35 -2.82 -16.13 -1.88
N ALA A 36 -1.60 -16.64 -2.00
CA ALA A 36 -1.26 -17.69 -2.96
C ALA A 36 -1.28 -19.07 -2.26
N PRO A 37 -1.89 -20.11 -2.86
CA PRO A 37 -1.89 -21.45 -2.29
C PRO A 37 -0.47 -21.96 -2.02
N GLY A 38 -0.22 -22.46 -0.81
CA GLY A 38 1.10 -22.96 -0.41
C GLY A 38 2.12 -21.90 -0.03
N HIS A 39 1.75 -20.62 -0.02
CA HIS A 39 2.59 -19.52 0.44
C HIS A 39 2.06 -18.93 1.75
N PRO A 40 2.93 -18.38 2.62
CA PRO A 40 2.51 -17.59 3.76
C PRO A 40 1.62 -16.41 3.32
N ALA A 41 0.73 -15.98 4.21
CA ALA A 41 -0.05 -14.78 4.01
C ALA A 41 0.86 -13.55 3.88
N ASP A 42 0.38 -12.53 3.18
CA ASP A 42 1.16 -11.31 3.03
C ASP A 42 1.38 -10.62 4.40
N PRO A 43 2.62 -10.16 4.72
CA PRO A 43 2.91 -9.54 6.01
C PRO A 43 2.02 -8.31 6.34
N LEU A 44 1.56 -7.55 5.34
CA LEU A 44 0.64 -6.43 5.57
C LEU A 44 -0.76 -6.93 5.95
N ARG A 45 -1.23 -8.03 5.36
CA ARG A 45 -2.50 -8.67 5.74
C ARG A 45 -2.47 -9.10 7.20
N GLU A 46 -1.43 -9.82 7.60
CA GLU A 46 -1.30 -10.34 8.97
C GLU A 46 -1.28 -9.20 10.00
N ALA A 47 -0.51 -8.14 9.74
CA ALA A 47 -0.45 -6.99 10.63
C ALA A 47 -1.78 -6.22 10.70
N ALA A 48 -2.48 -6.07 9.58
CA ALA A 48 -3.81 -5.44 9.55
C ALA A 48 -4.83 -6.25 10.36
N GLN A 49 -4.82 -7.58 10.23
CA GLN A 49 -5.69 -8.47 11.02
C GLN A 49 -5.36 -8.40 12.51
N ALA A 50 -4.07 -8.40 12.88
CA ALA A 50 -3.64 -8.26 14.27
C ALA A 50 -4.09 -6.93 14.89
N ALA A 51 -4.15 -5.86 14.09
CA ALA A 51 -4.65 -4.55 14.49
C ALA A 51 -6.18 -4.40 14.34
N SER A 52 -6.92 -5.46 13.99
CA SER A 52 -8.37 -5.42 13.73
C SER A 52 -8.80 -4.41 12.66
N ILE A 53 -7.95 -4.18 11.65
CA ILE A 53 -8.21 -3.30 10.52
C ILE A 53 -8.82 -4.11 9.36
N PRO A 54 -9.87 -3.61 8.68
CA PRO A 54 -10.46 -4.29 7.53
C PRO A 54 -9.45 -4.54 6.40
N VAL A 55 -9.39 -5.77 5.91
CA VAL A 55 -8.52 -6.18 4.80
C VAL A 55 -9.34 -6.50 3.55
N TYR A 56 -8.89 -5.98 2.41
CA TYR A 56 -9.46 -6.18 1.09
C TYR A 56 -8.40 -6.81 0.17
N GLN A 57 -8.70 -7.94 -0.45
CA GLN A 57 -7.80 -8.64 -1.37
C GLN A 57 -8.46 -8.80 -2.76
N PRO A 58 -8.77 -7.72 -3.48
CA PRO A 58 -9.40 -7.84 -4.79
C PRO A 58 -8.41 -8.45 -5.79
N ALA A 59 -8.89 -9.33 -6.66
CA ALA A 59 -8.08 -9.85 -7.77
C ALA A 59 -7.56 -8.74 -8.70
N ARG A 60 -8.32 -7.64 -8.82
CA ARG A 60 -7.96 -6.45 -9.59
C ARG A 60 -8.52 -5.20 -8.92
N LEU A 61 -7.67 -4.18 -8.69
CA LEU A 61 -8.10 -2.91 -8.10
C LEU A 61 -9.08 -2.11 -8.98
N ARG A 62 -9.07 -2.35 -10.29
CA ARG A 62 -10.02 -1.74 -11.24
C ARG A 62 -11.41 -2.36 -11.23
N SER A 63 -11.66 -3.40 -10.43
CA SER A 63 -13.00 -4.00 -10.36
C SER A 63 -13.98 -3.00 -9.72
N PRO A 64 -15.24 -2.95 -10.17
CA PRO A 64 -16.27 -2.11 -9.54
C PRO A 64 -16.42 -2.37 -8.03
N GLU A 65 -16.23 -3.63 -7.63
CA GLU A 65 -16.22 -4.04 -6.23
C GLU A 65 -15.09 -3.37 -5.43
N ALA A 66 -13.85 -3.43 -5.94
CA ALA A 66 -12.69 -2.84 -5.27
C ALA A 66 -12.82 -1.31 -5.18
N VAL A 67 -13.20 -0.66 -6.28
CA VAL A 67 -13.43 0.79 -6.32
C VAL A 67 -14.56 1.19 -5.36
N GLY A 68 -15.67 0.43 -5.34
CA GLY A 68 -16.78 0.66 -4.44
C GLY A 68 -16.39 0.47 -2.97
N ALA A 69 -15.64 -0.57 -2.64
CA ALA A 69 -15.12 -0.82 -1.30
C ALA A 69 -14.21 0.32 -0.85
N PHE A 70 -13.28 0.74 -1.71
CA PHE A 70 -12.36 1.85 -1.43
C PHE A 70 -13.12 3.16 -1.15
N ARG A 71 -14.07 3.52 -2.01
CA ARG A 71 -14.87 4.76 -1.86
C ARG A 71 -15.67 4.79 -0.56
N ARG A 72 -16.21 3.65 -0.12
CA ARG A 72 -16.97 3.55 1.14
C ARG A 72 -16.13 3.84 2.39
N LEU A 73 -14.81 3.71 2.31
CA LEU A 73 -13.91 4.02 3.44
C LEU A 73 -13.78 5.52 3.70
N ALA A 74 -14.17 6.36 2.73
CA ALA A 74 -14.12 7.82 2.80
C ALA A 74 -12.73 8.33 3.25
N ALA A 75 -11.69 7.90 2.54
CA ALA A 75 -10.30 8.21 2.88
C ALA A 75 -10.01 9.72 2.75
N ASP A 76 -9.31 10.27 3.75
CA ASP A 76 -8.63 11.55 3.61
C ASP A 76 -7.38 11.39 2.73
N LEU A 77 -6.60 10.34 2.95
CA LEU A 77 -5.33 10.08 2.27
C LEU A 77 -5.22 8.60 1.91
N CYS A 78 -4.72 8.30 0.72
CA CYS A 78 -4.27 6.96 0.39
C CYS A 78 -2.74 6.88 0.42
N VAL A 79 -2.21 5.87 1.11
CA VAL A 79 -0.78 5.59 1.17
C VAL A 79 -0.51 4.30 0.40
N MET A 80 0.21 4.41 -0.71
CA MET A 80 0.65 3.28 -1.49
C MET A 80 2.05 2.84 -1.07
N ALA A 81 2.24 1.58 -0.69
CA ALA A 81 3.50 1.06 -0.21
C ALA A 81 3.80 -0.29 -0.87
N TYR A 82 4.80 -0.31 -1.77
CA TYR A 82 5.21 -1.52 -2.50
C TYR A 82 4.08 -2.14 -3.34
N VAL A 83 3.36 -1.30 -4.09
CA VAL A 83 2.24 -1.72 -4.95
C VAL A 83 2.79 -2.25 -6.28
N THR A 84 2.40 -3.47 -6.67
CA THR A 84 2.80 -4.08 -7.95
C THR A 84 1.69 -4.05 -9.00
N GLY A 85 0.44 -3.85 -8.59
CA GLY A 85 -0.71 -3.71 -9.48
C GLY A 85 -0.93 -2.28 -9.97
N ILE A 86 -1.56 -2.14 -11.14
CA ILE A 86 -2.01 -0.82 -11.62
C ILE A 86 -3.22 -0.39 -10.80
N VAL A 87 -3.08 0.74 -10.11
CA VAL A 87 -4.16 1.40 -9.37
C VAL A 87 -4.93 2.31 -10.34
N PRO A 88 -6.27 2.17 -10.47
CA PRO A 88 -7.07 3.03 -11.34
C PRO A 88 -7.15 4.47 -10.81
N LEU A 89 -7.35 5.44 -11.70
CA LEU A 89 -7.53 6.85 -11.32
C LEU A 89 -8.70 7.05 -10.35
N ASP A 90 -9.79 6.30 -10.52
CA ASP A 90 -10.92 6.26 -9.60
C ASP A 90 -10.57 5.99 -8.13
N ILE A 91 -9.44 5.32 -7.87
CA ILE A 91 -8.89 5.09 -6.52
C ILE A 91 -7.85 6.16 -6.18
N ILE A 92 -6.99 6.54 -7.12
CA ILE A 92 -5.92 7.55 -6.89
C ILE A 92 -6.51 8.92 -6.52
N GLU A 93 -7.61 9.31 -7.15
CA GLU A 93 -8.23 10.63 -7.01
C GLU A 93 -9.38 10.65 -5.98
N ALA A 94 -9.82 9.49 -5.49
CA ALA A 94 -10.91 9.40 -4.53
C ALA A 94 -10.61 10.01 -3.14
N PRO A 95 -9.40 9.90 -2.56
CA PRO A 95 -9.12 10.49 -1.27
C PRO A 95 -9.07 12.02 -1.34
N ARG A 96 -9.59 12.68 -0.30
CA ARG A 96 -9.69 14.15 -0.24
C ARG A 96 -8.35 14.89 -0.42
N LEU A 97 -7.26 14.33 0.08
CA LEU A 97 -5.90 14.87 0.00
C LEU A 97 -5.06 14.16 -1.09
N GLY A 98 -5.69 13.32 -1.90
CA GLY A 98 -5.04 12.52 -2.93
C GLY A 98 -4.31 11.31 -2.39
N THR A 99 -3.39 10.81 -3.21
CA THR A 99 -2.66 9.55 -2.97
C THR A 99 -1.16 9.81 -3.01
N ILE A 100 -0.44 9.26 -2.04
CA ILE A 100 1.02 9.27 -2.01
C ILE A 100 1.58 7.88 -2.24
N GLN A 101 2.76 7.79 -2.86
CA GLN A 101 3.48 6.55 -3.07
C GLN A 101 4.78 6.59 -2.25
N TYR A 102 4.93 5.63 -1.35
CA TYR A 102 6.24 5.30 -0.82
C TYR A 102 7.04 4.58 -1.90
N HIS A 103 8.12 5.21 -2.36
CA HIS A 103 9.01 4.66 -3.39
C HIS A 103 10.41 4.45 -2.77
N PRO A 104 11.00 3.24 -2.84
CA PRO A 104 12.23 2.91 -2.14
C PRO A 104 13.48 3.36 -2.94
N SER A 105 13.52 4.63 -3.31
CA SER A 105 14.72 5.28 -3.86
C SER A 105 14.67 6.80 -3.69
N LEU A 106 15.82 7.45 -3.85
CA LEU A 106 15.94 8.89 -4.00
C LEU A 106 15.46 9.33 -5.40
N LEU A 107 14.15 9.51 -5.55
CA LEU A 107 13.56 10.06 -6.77
C LEU A 107 14.27 11.37 -7.19
N PRO A 108 14.51 11.59 -8.50
CA PRO A 108 13.97 10.84 -9.64
C PRO A 108 14.74 9.55 -10.02
N LEU A 109 15.77 9.16 -9.26
CA LEU A 109 16.55 7.95 -9.54
C LEU A 109 15.75 6.67 -9.28
N HIS A 110 16.04 5.62 -10.04
CA HIS A 110 15.44 4.28 -9.90
C HIS A 110 13.90 4.27 -9.85
N ARG A 111 13.26 5.14 -10.65
CA ARG A 111 11.81 5.05 -10.90
C ARG A 111 11.47 3.68 -11.50
N GLY A 112 10.26 3.22 -11.22
CA GLY A 112 9.76 1.96 -11.75
C GLY A 112 10.07 0.76 -10.85
N PRO A 113 10.02 -0.46 -11.39
CA PRO A 113 10.18 -1.68 -10.60
C PRO A 113 11.63 -1.90 -10.16
N SER A 114 11.80 -2.71 -9.12
CA SER A 114 13.11 -3.18 -8.65
C SER A 114 14.09 -2.06 -8.27
N SER A 115 13.59 -0.94 -7.74
CA SER A 115 14.41 0.24 -7.41
C SER A 115 15.54 -0.06 -6.44
N ILE A 116 15.30 -0.95 -5.48
CA ILE A 116 16.31 -1.39 -4.50
C ILE A 116 17.45 -2.13 -5.22
N ASN A 117 17.10 -3.06 -6.12
CA ASN A 117 18.09 -3.85 -6.85
C ASN A 117 18.92 -2.97 -7.79
N TRP A 118 18.29 -2.02 -8.48
CA TRP A 118 18.99 -1.16 -9.43
C TRP A 118 20.03 -0.24 -8.79
N ALA A 119 19.77 0.27 -7.59
CA ALA A 119 20.77 1.02 -6.82
C ALA A 119 22.02 0.18 -6.56
N ILE A 120 21.83 -1.08 -6.13
CA ILE A 120 22.95 -2.01 -5.88
C ILE A 120 23.69 -2.35 -7.17
N ILE A 121 22.96 -2.70 -8.24
CA ILE A 121 23.54 -3.03 -9.56
C ILE A 121 24.38 -1.88 -10.11
N SER A 122 23.92 -0.64 -9.90
CA SER A 122 24.62 0.57 -10.36
C SER A 122 25.84 0.92 -9.50
N GLY A 123 26.05 0.24 -8.38
CA GLY A 123 27.12 0.53 -7.43
C GLY A 123 26.86 1.80 -6.61
N ASP A 124 25.60 2.18 -6.41
CA ASP A 124 25.25 3.36 -5.65
C ASP A 124 25.67 3.21 -4.19
N THR A 125 26.35 4.23 -3.66
CA THR A 125 26.76 4.28 -2.25
C THR A 125 25.67 4.79 -1.32
N ARG A 126 24.56 5.27 -1.89
CA ARG A 126 23.37 5.76 -1.17
C ARG A 126 22.13 5.60 -2.05
N THR A 127 21.03 5.17 -1.45
CA THR A 127 19.69 5.10 -2.08
C THR A 127 18.59 5.44 -1.08
#